data_AF-A0A1X6NCQ1-F1
#
_entry.id   AF-A0A1X6NCQ1-F1
#
_cell.length_a   1.000
_cell.length_b   1.000
_cell.length_c   1.000
_cell.angle_alpha   90.00
_cell.angle_beta   90.00
_cell.angle_gamma   90.00
#
_symmetry.space_group_name_H-M   'P 1'
#
loop_
_entity.id
_entity.type
_entity.pdbx_description
1 polymer ?
#
loop_
_entity_poly.entity_id
_entity_poly.type
_entity_poly.pdbx_seq_one_letter_code
_entity_poly.pdbx_strand_id
1 'polypeptide(L)'
;RGNPVLEHIRNVGKEVREIVADYQVGRTTGVLFLSLRYHRLHPEYIHKRIEELGNSYNLRILLLMCDVSEHQEPIRELTKICLINNITIMVAWTPEEAGFYLSTYKQFEHKPPDLIKERVDKSYHAMLRTALTSISKVNKTDVETLRTSFGSFAAISRATTEQLQNLPGFGQVKAKRVVDALEKPF
;
A
#
# COMPACT_ATOMS: atom_id res chain seq x y z
N ARG A 1 10.01 -1.67 30.71
CA ARG A 1 10.66 -0.36 30.94
C ARG A 1 12.03 -0.40 30.28
N GLY A 2 12.45 0.66 29.56
CA GLY A 2 13.76 0.70 28.87
C GLY A 2 13.75 0.32 27.38
N ASN A 3 12.58 0.21 26.74
CA ASN A 3 12.53 0.02 25.29
C ASN A 3 12.72 1.40 24.60
N PRO A 4 13.75 1.59 23.75
CA PRO A 4 14.01 2.87 23.08
C PRO A 4 12.83 3.35 22.22
N VAL A 5 12.01 2.42 21.71
CA VAL A 5 10.81 2.74 20.92
C VAL A 5 9.86 3.69 21.65
N LEU A 6 9.78 3.61 22.99
CA LEU A 6 8.89 4.44 23.79
C LEU A 6 9.15 5.94 23.62
N GLU A 7 10.40 6.35 23.39
CA GLU A 7 10.78 7.76 23.20
C GLU A 7 10.33 8.31 21.84
N HIS A 8 10.14 7.42 20.86
CA HIS A 8 9.78 7.77 19.49
C HIS A 8 8.28 7.68 19.19
N ILE A 9 7.48 7.12 20.10
CA ILE A 9 6.01 7.21 20.03
C ILE A 9 5.62 8.66 20.29
N ARG A 10 5.15 9.36 19.25
CA ARG A 10 4.80 10.79 19.28
C ARG A 10 3.36 11.00 18.82
N ASN A 11 2.79 12.16 19.13
CA ASN A 11 1.47 12.60 18.66
C ASN A 11 0.28 11.73 19.10
N VAL A 12 0.46 10.90 20.12
CA VAL A 12 -0.58 10.05 20.74
C VAL A 12 -0.36 9.98 22.25
N GLY A 13 -1.44 9.86 23.01
CA GLY A 13 -1.37 9.65 24.46
C GLY A 13 -0.80 8.28 24.82
N LYS A 14 0.01 8.21 25.87
CA LYS A 14 0.61 6.98 26.38
C LYS A 14 0.04 6.67 27.76
N GLU A 15 -0.39 5.44 27.95
CA GLU A 15 -0.82 4.94 29.25
C GLU A 15 -0.15 3.59 29.49
N VAL A 16 0.31 3.37 30.71
CA VAL A 16 0.91 2.09 31.12
C VAL A 16 -0.14 1.33 31.92
N ARG A 17 -0.52 0.16 31.41
CA ARG A 17 -1.43 -0.78 32.06
C ARG A 17 -0.86 -2.18 31.97
N GLU A 18 -1.38 -3.07 32.80
CA GLU A 18 -1.16 -4.51 32.63
C GLU A 18 -2.06 -5.00 31.50
N ILE A 19 -1.45 -5.38 30.38
CA ILE A 19 -2.10 -5.87 29.17
C ILE A 19 -1.34 -7.09 28.66
N VAL A 20 -2.03 -7.96 27.91
CA VAL A 20 -1.44 -9.20 27.38
C VAL A 20 -0.43 -8.92 26.26
N ALA A 21 -0.72 -7.94 25.39
CA ALA A 21 0.19 -7.48 24.35
C ALA A 21 1.25 -6.51 24.90
N ASP A 22 2.33 -6.23 24.16
CA ASP A 22 3.34 -5.26 24.59
C ASP A 22 2.87 -3.81 24.35
N TYR A 23 2.11 -3.61 23.29
CA TYR A 23 1.42 -2.35 23.00
C TYR A 23 -0.02 -2.61 22.55
N GLN A 24 -0.93 -1.74 22.97
CA GLN A 24 -2.30 -1.72 22.47
C GLN A 24 -2.54 -0.39 21.73
N VAL A 25 -2.72 -0.48 20.42
CA VAL A 25 -2.88 0.68 19.52
C VAL A 25 -4.32 0.89 19.06
N GLY A 26 -5.25 0.09 19.58
CA GLY A 26 -6.68 0.29 19.45
C GLY A 26 -7.47 -0.69 20.31
N ARG A 27 -8.81 -0.56 20.34
CA ARG A 27 -9.67 -1.45 21.15
C ARG A 27 -9.48 -2.93 20.80
N THR A 28 -9.29 -3.24 19.52
CA THR A 28 -9.17 -4.61 19.00
C THR A 28 -7.82 -4.90 18.35
N THR A 29 -6.81 -4.03 18.57
CA THR A 29 -5.51 -4.12 17.92
C THR A 29 -4.39 -4.23 18.96
N GLY A 30 -3.76 -5.40 19.00
CA GLY A 30 -2.63 -5.71 19.89
C GLY A 30 -1.34 -5.87 19.10
N VAL A 31 -0.24 -5.39 19.68
CA VAL A 31 1.10 -5.46 19.08
C VAL A 31 2.06 -6.14 20.05
N LEU A 32 2.71 -7.20 19.59
CA LEU A 32 3.88 -7.78 20.24
C LEU A 32 5.14 -7.13 19.67
N PHE A 33 6.13 -6.91 20.52
CA PHE A 33 7.42 -6.34 20.14
C PHE A 33 8.53 -7.37 20.33
N LEU A 34 9.35 -7.52 19.30
CA LEU A 34 10.49 -8.44 19.33
C LEU A 34 11.68 -7.80 18.63
N SER A 35 12.86 -7.85 19.24
CA SER A 35 14.11 -7.56 18.54
C SER A 35 14.71 -8.86 17.99
N LEU A 36 15.31 -8.80 16.80
CA LEU A 36 16.00 -9.96 16.23
C LEU A 36 17.19 -10.40 17.07
N ARG A 37 17.93 -9.46 17.67
CA ARG A 37 18.99 -9.77 18.63
C ARG A 37 18.47 -10.56 19.82
N TYR A 38 17.32 -10.16 20.37
CA TYR A 38 16.68 -10.89 21.46
C TYR A 38 16.17 -12.27 21.01
N HIS A 39 15.57 -12.35 19.83
CA HIS A 39 15.08 -13.61 19.27
C HIS A 39 16.21 -14.64 19.07
N ARG A 40 17.40 -14.21 18.66
CA ARG A 40 18.58 -15.10 18.54
C ARG A 40 19.00 -15.70 19.89
N LEU A 41 18.80 -14.99 20.99
CA LEU A 41 19.12 -15.47 22.34
C LEU A 41 17.99 -16.34 22.92
N HIS A 42 16.74 -16.02 22.59
CA HIS A 42 15.55 -16.65 23.15
C HIS A 42 14.51 -16.97 22.06
N PRO A 43 14.75 -18.00 21.22
CA PRO A 43 13.86 -18.32 20.11
C PRO A 43 12.45 -18.72 20.57
N GLU A 44 12.34 -19.42 21.70
CA GLU A 44 11.06 -19.88 22.28
C GLU A 44 10.15 -18.76 22.81
N TYR A 45 10.71 -17.57 23.05
CA TYR A 45 9.97 -16.45 23.65
C TYR A 45 8.75 -16.07 22.82
N ILE A 46 8.90 -15.96 21.51
CA ILE A 46 7.81 -15.50 20.65
C ILE A 46 6.65 -16.50 20.59
N HIS A 47 6.94 -17.80 20.63
CA HIS A 47 5.92 -18.85 20.64
C HIS A 47 5.03 -18.73 21.88
N LYS A 48 5.63 -18.56 23.06
CA LYS A 48 4.90 -18.34 24.32
C LYS A 48 4.06 -17.07 24.29
N ARG A 49 4.62 -15.96 23.79
CA ARG A 49 3.89 -14.69 23.69
C ARG A 49 2.71 -14.77 22.73
N ILE A 50 2.83 -15.50 21.63
CA ILE A 50 1.73 -15.75 20.69
C ILE A 50 0.63 -16.59 21.34
N GLU A 51 1.01 -17.63 22.08
CA GLU A 51 0.07 -18.47 22.83
C GLU A 51 -0.69 -17.69 23.89
N GLU A 52 0.02 -16.88 24.70
CA GLU A 52 -0.56 -15.98 25.70
C GLU A 52 -1.51 -14.95 25.07
N LEU A 53 -1.14 -14.37 23.92
CA LEU A 53 -1.97 -13.41 23.21
C LEU A 53 -3.29 -14.04 22.75
N GLY A 54 -3.25 -15.30 22.30
CA GLY A 54 -4.38 -16.06 21.82
C GLY A 54 -5.23 -15.27 20.82
N ASN A 55 -6.53 -15.19 21.08
CA ASN A 55 -7.50 -14.45 20.27
C ASN A 55 -8.00 -13.17 20.97
N SER A 56 -7.20 -12.61 21.88
CA SER A 56 -7.57 -11.40 22.65
C SER A 56 -7.76 -10.15 21.77
N TYR A 57 -7.24 -10.16 20.54
CA TYR A 57 -7.30 -9.06 19.59
C TYR A 57 -7.68 -9.58 18.19
N ASN A 58 -8.47 -8.79 17.45
CA ASN A 58 -8.84 -9.10 16.07
C ASN A 58 -7.65 -8.88 15.14
N LEU A 59 -6.98 -7.73 15.27
CA LEU A 59 -5.75 -7.41 14.56
C LEU A 59 -4.57 -7.62 15.51
N ARG A 60 -3.72 -8.58 15.17
CA ARG A 60 -2.53 -8.95 15.95
C ARG A 60 -1.31 -8.67 15.09
N ILE A 61 -0.40 -7.88 15.62
CA ILE A 61 0.78 -7.43 14.90
C ILE A 61 2.03 -7.87 15.66
N LEU A 62 3.01 -8.43 14.97
CA LEU A 62 4.37 -8.58 15.46
C LEU A 62 5.22 -7.43 14.91
N LEU A 63 5.52 -6.45 15.75
CA LEU A 63 6.47 -5.39 15.44
C LEU A 63 7.90 -5.90 15.69
N LEU A 64 8.58 -6.24 14.61
CA LEU A 64 9.92 -6.82 14.61
C LEU A 64 10.97 -5.73 14.40
N MET A 65 11.87 -5.58 15.36
CA MET A 65 13.01 -4.68 15.30
C MET A 65 14.23 -5.42 14.70
N CYS A 66 14.69 -4.95 13.54
CA CYS A 66 15.81 -5.53 12.81
C CYS A 66 17.15 -4.89 13.23
N ASP A 67 17.74 -5.38 14.31
CA ASP A 67 18.94 -4.85 14.97
C ASP A 67 20.19 -5.76 14.83
N VAL A 68 20.19 -6.60 13.79
CA VAL A 68 21.28 -7.54 13.43
C VAL A 68 21.54 -7.53 11.92
N SER A 69 22.78 -7.82 11.51
CA SER A 69 23.17 -7.86 10.08
C SER A 69 22.65 -9.10 9.35
N GLU A 70 22.66 -10.26 10.02
CA GLU A 70 22.17 -11.53 9.46
C GLU A 70 20.69 -11.73 9.79
N HIS A 71 19.83 -10.97 9.10
CA HIS A 71 18.39 -10.91 9.42
C HIS A 71 17.51 -11.75 8.49
N GLN A 72 18.02 -12.21 7.34
CA GLN A 72 17.21 -12.86 6.29
C GLN A 72 16.53 -14.16 6.77
N GLU A 73 17.32 -15.10 7.29
CA GLU A 73 16.84 -16.37 7.83
C GLU A 73 15.85 -16.19 9.00
N PRO A 74 16.18 -15.44 10.08
CA PRO A 74 15.25 -15.30 11.19
C PRO A 74 13.96 -14.55 10.81
N ILE A 75 14.02 -13.53 9.93
CA ILE A 75 12.81 -12.88 9.43
C ILE A 75 11.95 -13.88 8.65
N ARG A 76 12.56 -14.73 7.81
CA ARG A 76 11.84 -15.76 7.04
C ARG A 76 11.10 -16.73 7.96
N GLU A 77 11.77 -17.25 8.98
CA GLU A 77 11.13 -18.19 9.93
C GLU A 77 10.04 -17.51 10.76
N LEU A 78 10.30 -16.31 11.28
CA LEU A 78 9.28 -15.52 12.00
C LEU A 78 8.07 -15.21 11.13
N THR A 79 8.28 -14.93 9.84
CA THR A 79 7.18 -14.70 8.88
C THR A 79 6.31 -15.94 8.72
N LYS A 80 6.89 -17.14 8.64
CA LYS A 80 6.13 -18.40 8.60
C LYS A 80 5.32 -18.59 9.87
N ILE A 81 5.93 -18.36 11.05
CA ILE A 81 5.24 -18.45 12.34
C ILE A 81 4.06 -17.48 12.39
N CYS A 82 4.26 -16.23 11.98
CA CYS A 82 3.21 -15.22 11.94
C CYS A 82 2.06 -15.60 10.99
N LEU A 83 2.39 -16.14 9.80
CA LEU A 83 1.41 -16.59 8.83
C LEU A 83 0.50 -17.69 9.38
N ILE A 84 1.07 -18.72 10.00
CA ILE A 84 0.32 -19.84 10.58
C ILE A 84 -0.61 -19.35 11.71
N ASN A 85 -0.15 -18.38 12.51
CA ASN A 85 -0.90 -17.85 13.64
C ASN A 85 -1.84 -16.68 13.28
N ASN A 86 -1.95 -16.32 11.99
CA ASN A 86 -2.71 -15.16 11.51
C ASN A 86 -2.33 -13.86 12.26
N ILE A 87 -1.04 -13.58 12.29
CA ILE A 87 -0.43 -12.37 12.84
C ILE A 87 0.24 -11.61 11.69
N THR A 88 0.05 -10.29 11.63
CA THR A 88 0.73 -9.44 10.65
C THR A 88 2.13 -9.09 11.15
N ILE A 89 3.16 -9.32 10.35
CA ILE A 89 4.52 -8.90 10.68
C ILE A 89 4.79 -7.48 10.15
N MET A 90 5.36 -6.63 11.00
CA MET A 90 5.80 -5.27 10.65
C MET A 90 7.26 -5.12 11.05
N VAL A 91 8.14 -4.94 10.07
CA VAL A 91 9.59 -4.83 10.32
C VAL A 91 9.99 -3.37 10.39
N ALA A 92 10.74 -2.99 11.43
CA ALA A 92 11.36 -1.68 11.59
C ALA A 92 12.87 -1.83 11.72
N TRP A 93 13.64 -0.92 11.12
CA TRP A 93 15.11 -0.93 11.16
C TRP A 93 15.66 -0.04 12.27
N THR A 94 14.86 0.96 12.69
CA THR A 94 15.23 1.91 13.73
C THR A 94 14.14 2.00 14.80
N PRO A 95 14.49 2.35 16.05
CA PRO A 95 13.48 2.61 17.09
C PRO A 95 12.51 3.73 16.71
N GLU A 96 12.99 4.71 15.93
CA GLU A 96 12.21 5.80 15.36
C GLU A 96 11.08 5.28 14.46
N GLU A 97 11.39 4.39 13.52
CA GLU A 97 10.42 3.76 12.62
C GLU A 97 9.39 2.95 13.40
N ALA A 98 9.85 2.14 14.36
CA ALA A 98 8.97 1.35 15.21
C ALA A 98 7.98 2.24 15.99
N GLY A 99 8.47 3.34 16.56
CA GLY A 99 7.63 4.31 17.28
C GLY A 99 6.63 5.00 16.35
N PHE A 100 7.08 5.37 15.13
CA PHE A 100 6.22 5.96 14.11
C PHE A 100 5.11 5.00 13.66
N TYR A 101 5.39 3.71 13.49
CA TYR A 101 4.37 2.72 13.13
C TYR A 101 3.32 2.59 14.23
N LEU A 102 3.72 2.48 15.50
CA LEU A 102 2.79 2.42 16.62
C LEU A 102 1.89 3.66 16.69
N SER A 103 2.48 4.86 16.56
CA SER A 103 1.72 6.12 16.49
C SER A 103 0.75 6.14 15.32
N THR A 104 1.16 5.65 14.15
CA THR A 104 0.34 5.61 12.94
C THR A 104 -0.85 4.67 13.11
N TYR A 105 -0.63 3.44 13.61
CA TYR A 105 -1.73 2.52 13.90
C TYR A 105 -2.77 3.15 14.84
N LYS A 106 -2.31 3.83 15.90
CA LYS A 106 -3.21 4.49 16.84
C LYS A 106 -3.98 5.66 16.22
N GLN A 107 -3.33 6.49 15.41
CA GLN A 107 -4.00 7.59 14.71
C GLN A 107 -5.02 7.14 13.67
N PHE A 108 -4.89 5.91 13.17
CA PHE A 108 -5.75 5.34 12.14
C PHE A 108 -6.84 4.42 12.69
N GLU A 109 -6.94 4.25 14.02
CA GLU A 109 -7.95 3.40 14.67
C GLU A 109 -9.38 3.72 14.22
N HIS A 110 -9.69 4.99 13.97
CA HIS A 110 -11.02 5.47 13.56
C HIS A 110 -11.03 6.10 12.15
N LYS A 111 -9.94 6.00 11.39
CA LYS A 111 -9.90 6.62 10.06
C LYS A 111 -10.65 5.74 9.05
N PRO A 112 -11.55 6.32 8.23
CA PRO A 112 -12.23 5.58 7.18
C PRO A 112 -11.27 5.19 6.06
N PRO A 113 -11.58 4.16 5.26
CA PRO A 113 -10.72 3.67 4.16
C PRO A 113 -10.66 4.62 2.95
N ASP A 114 -11.16 5.86 3.07
CA ASP A 114 -11.26 6.81 1.96
C ASP A 114 -9.90 7.23 1.39
N LEU A 115 -8.81 7.10 2.17
CA LEU A 115 -7.45 7.32 1.67
C LEU A 115 -7.00 6.26 0.66
N ILE A 116 -7.59 5.06 0.69
CA ILE A 116 -7.25 3.93 -0.18
C ILE A 116 -8.12 3.93 -1.44
N LYS A 117 -9.28 4.60 -1.41
CA LYS A 117 -10.15 4.72 -2.58
C LYS A 117 -9.45 5.52 -3.68
N GLU A 118 -9.55 5.02 -4.91
CA GLU A 118 -9.09 5.74 -6.08
C GLU A 118 -9.78 7.10 -6.16
N ARG A 119 -8.97 8.17 -6.13
CA ARG A 119 -9.47 9.53 -6.36
C ARG A 119 -9.63 9.74 -7.86
N VAL A 120 -10.77 9.31 -8.39
CA VAL A 120 -11.11 9.57 -9.79
C VAL A 120 -11.40 11.06 -9.95
N ASP A 121 -10.49 11.77 -10.62
CA ASP A 121 -10.78 13.13 -11.09
C ASP A 121 -11.92 13.04 -12.12
N LYS A 122 -13.05 13.68 -11.81
CA LYS A 122 -14.24 13.71 -12.67
C LYS A 122 -14.19 14.85 -13.70
N SER A 123 -13.07 15.55 -13.84
CA SER A 123 -12.89 16.54 -14.89
C SER A 123 -13.03 15.89 -16.27
N TYR A 124 -13.59 16.63 -17.24
CA TYR A 124 -13.72 16.16 -18.62
C TYR A 124 -12.37 15.68 -19.19
N HIS A 125 -11.28 16.37 -18.86
CA HIS A 125 -9.94 15.99 -19.30
C HIS A 125 -9.45 14.68 -18.67
N ALA A 126 -9.72 14.44 -17.39
CA ALA A 126 -9.38 13.18 -16.75
C ALA A 126 -10.19 12.02 -17.34
N MET A 127 -11.50 12.21 -17.54
CA MET A 127 -12.36 11.19 -18.16
C MET A 127 -11.93 10.88 -19.61
N LEU A 128 -11.66 11.90 -20.42
CA LEU A 128 -11.18 11.75 -21.79
C LEU A 128 -9.84 11.01 -21.83
N ARG A 129 -8.92 11.36 -20.93
CA ARG A 129 -7.62 10.70 -20.81
C ARG A 129 -7.77 9.23 -20.46
N THR A 130 -8.52 8.91 -19.40
CA THR A 130 -8.76 7.53 -18.97
C THR A 130 -9.40 6.70 -20.08
N ALA A 131 -10.43 7.24 -20.75
CA ALA A 131 -11.12 6.56 -21.85
C ALA A 131 -10.18 6.25 -23.02
N LEU A 132 -9.40 7.23 -23.50
CA LEU A 132 -8.52 7.02 -24.64
C LEU A 132 -7.27 6.20 -24.30
N THR A 133 -6.73 6.28 -23.08
CA THR A 133 -5.61 5.42 -22.65
C THR A 133 -6.00 3.96 -22.42
N SER A 134 -7.30 3.63 -22.40
CA SER A 134 -7.76 2.23 -22.39
C SER A 134 -7.47 1.51 -23.71
N ILE A 135 -7.31 2.27 -24.81
CA ILE A 135 -6.96 1.74 -26.12
C ILE A 135 -5.48 1.32 -26.10
N SER A 136 -5.22 0.07 -26.49
CA SER A 136 -3.86 -0.47 -26.53
C SER A 136 -2.92 0.42 -27.37
N LYS A 137 -1.75 0.73 -26.81
CA LYS A 137 -0.68 1.56 -27.41
C LYS A 137 -0.96 3.08 -27.48
N VAL A 138 -2.08 3.56 -26.93
CA VAL A 138 -2.36 5.00 -26.78
C VAL A 138 -1.85 5.50 -25.43
N ASN A 139 -0.96 6.49 -25.45
CA ASN A 139 -0.35 7.07 -24.25
C ASN A 139 -0.98 8.40 -23.87
N LYS A 140 -0.66 8.93 -22.67
CA LYS A 140 -1.14 10.24 -22.20
C LYS A 140 -0.82 11.38 -23.17
N THR A 141 0.37 11.37 -23.77
CA THR A 141 0.78 12.38 -24.77
C THR A 141 -0.07 12.31 -26.03
N ASP A 142 -0.43 11.09 -26.45
CA ASP A 142 -1.28 10.87 -27.62
C ASP A 142 -2.69 11.45 -27.40
N VAL A 143 -3.24 11.30 -26.19
CA VAL A 143 -4.52 11.91 -25.79
C VAL A 143 -4.46 13.43 -25.88
N GLU A 144 -3.37 14.06 -25.40
CA GLU A 144 -3.22 15.52 -25.48
C GLU A 144 -3.12 16.00 -26.93
N THR A 145 -2.43 15.26 -27.81
CA THR A 145 -2.39 15.54 -29.25
C THR A 145 -3.78 15.42 -29.87
N LEU A 146 -4.51 14.33 -29.62
CA LEU A 146 -5.88 14.14 -30.12
C LEU A 146 -6.82 15.24 -29.65
N ARG A 147 -6.74 15.61 -28.37
CA ARG A 147 -7.56 16.68 -27.78
C ARG A 147 -7.27 18.02 -28.44
N THR A 148 -5.99 18.35 -28.65
CA THR A 148 -5.58 19.63 -29.23
C THR A 148 -5.94 19.74 -30.70
N SER A 149 -5.84 18.64 -31.45
CA SER A 149 -6.12 18.63 -32.89
C SER A 149 -7.60 18.51 -33.24
N PHE A 150 -8.38 17.71 -32.49
CA PHE A 150 -9.79 17.45 -32.80
C PHE A 150 -10.78 18.13 -31.86
N GLY A 151 -10.35 18.62 -30.70
CA GLY A 151 -11.15 19.41 -29.75
C GLY A 151 -12.19 18.65 -28.95
N SER A 152 -12.86 17.64 -29.53
CA SER A 152 -13.94 16.89 -28.88
C SER A 152 -13.82 15.38 -29.09
N PHE A 153 -14.36 14.59 -28.15
CA PHE A 153 -14.40 13.13 -28.29
C PHE A 153 -15.18 12.69 -29.54
N ALA A 154 -16.26 13.39 -29.88
CA ALA A 154 -17.05 13.09 -31.09
C ALA A 154 -16.27 13.33 -32.40
N ALA A 155 -15.38 14.33 -32.41
CA ALA A 155 -14.49 14.55 -33.56
C ALA A 155 -13.40 13.48 -33.63
N ILE A 156 -12.84 13.08 -32.48
CA ILE A 156 -11.88 11.97 -32.38
C ILE A 156 -12.52 10.66 -32.87
N SER A 157 -13.80 10.42 -32.52
CA SER A 157 -14.48 9.18 -32.87
C SER A 157 -14.83 9.04 -34.34
N ARG A 158 -14.84 10.15 -35.09
CA ARG A 158 -15.11 10.19 -36.54
C ARG A 158 -13.84 10.40 -37.36
N ALA A 159 -12.69 10.51 -36.71
CA ALA A 159 -11.42 10.75 -37.38
C ALA A 159 -11.02 9.53 -38.21
N THR A 160 -10.63 9.76 -39.48
CA THR A 160 -10.17 8.68 -40.34
C THR A 160 -8.76 8.23 -39.96
N THR A 161 -8.39 7.01 -40.37
CA THR A 161 -7.03 6.48 -40.15
C THR A 161 -5.95 7.42 -40.71
N GLU A 162 -6.21 8.08 -41.83
CA GLU A 162 -5.28 9.04 -42.46
C GLU A 162 -5.13 10.32 -41.64
N GLN A 163 -6.24 10.89 -41.15
CA GLN A 163 -6.21 12.08 -40.29
C GLN A 163 -5.46 11.83 -38.98
N LEU A 164 -5.59 10.63 -38.42
CA LEU A 164 -4.86 10.23 -37.23
C LEU A 164 -3.36 10.06 -37.51
N GLN A 165 -2.96 9.51 -38.67
CA GLN A 165 -1.55 9.36 -39.04
C GLN A 165 -0.83 10.69 -39.28
N ASN A 166 -1.57 11.74 -39.65
CA ASN A 166 -1.01 13.09 -39.80
C ASN A 166 -0.68 13.76 -38.45
N LEU A 167 -1.05 13.15 -37.32
CA LEU A 167 -0.73 13.68 -36.01
C LEU A 167 0.69 13.31 -35.57
N PRO A 168 1.40 14.24 -34.90
CA PRO A 168 2.72 13.97 -34.37
C PRO A 168 2.66 12.82 -33.33
N GLY A 169 3.46 11.78 -33.56
CA GLY A 169 3.54 10.62 -32.66
C GLY A 169 2.50 9.52 -32.91
N PHE A 170 1.60 9.70 -33.89
CA PHE A 170 0.63 8.68 -34.32
C PHE A 170 1.11 7.93 -35.56
N GLY A 171 1.82 6.82 -35.32
CA GLY A 171 2.14 5.88 -36.40
C GLY A 171 0.92 5.06 -36.85
N GLN A 172 1.06 4.36 -37.97
CA GLN A 172 0.03 3.51 -38.59
C GLN A 172 -0.63 2.53 -37.59
N VAL A 173 0.17 1.95 -36.69
CA VAL A 173 -0.31 1.00 -35.67
C VAL A 173 -1.25 1.68 -34.67
N LYS A 174 -0.92 2.89 -34.20
CA LYS A 174 -1.76 3.62 -33.23
C LYS A 174 -3.05 4.09 -33.87
N ALA A 175 -2.96 4.68 -35.07
CA ALA A 175 -4.11 5.15 -35.82
C ALA A 175 -5.13 4.02 -36.08
N LYS A 176 -4.64 2.86 -36.54
CA LYS A 176 -5.49 1.68 -36.74
C LYS A 176 -6.12 1.19 -35.43
N ARG A 177 -5.38 1.17 -34.33
CA ARG A 177 -5.91 0.73 -33.02
C ARG A 177 -7.01 1.63 -32.49
N VAL A 178 -6.90 2.94 -32.70
CA VAL A 178 -7.94 3.92 -32.29
C VAL A 178 -9.22 3.69 -33.08
N VAL A 179 -9.13 3.60 -34.42
CA VAL A 179 -10.28 3.36 -35.30
C VAL A 179 -10.91 1.99 -35.00
N ASP A 180 -10.09 0.94 -34.92
CA ASP A 180 -10.56 -0.41 -34.57
C ASP A 180 -11.30 -0.45 -33.22
N ALA A 181 -10.84 0.30 -32.22
CA ALA A 181 -11.46 0.30 -30.90
C ALA A 181 -12.81 1.02 -30.87
N LEU A 182 -13.08 1.90 -31.83
CA LEU A 182 -14.29 2.72 -31.89
C LEU A 182 -15.32 2.20 -32.89
N GLU A 183 -14.88 1.50 -33.94
CA GLU A 183 -15.74 1.01 -35.02
C GLU A 183 -16.03 -0.50 -34.96
N LYS A 184 -15.28 -1.29 -34.19
CA LYS A 184 -15.54 -2.73 -34.11
C LYS A 184 -16.91 -3.01 -33.47
N PRO A 185 -17.74 -3.87 -34.09
CA PRO A 185 -18.97 -4.34 -33.48
C PRO A 185 -18.67 -5.13 -32.20
N PHE A 186 -19.59 -5.07 -31.24
CA PHE A 186 -19.51 -5.75 -29.95
C PHE A 186 -19.70 -7.26 -30.09
#